data_AF-A0AAD8X0B9-F1
#
_entry.id   AF-A0AAD8X0B9-F1
#
_cell.length_a   1.000
_cell.length_b   1.000
_cell.length_c   1.000
_cell.angle_alpha   90.00
_cell.angle_beta   90.00
_cell.angle_gamma   90.00
#
_symmetry.space_group_name_H-M   'P 1'
#
loop_
_entity.id
_entity.type
_entity.pdbx_description
1 polymer ?
#
loop_
_entity_poly.entity_id
_entity_poly.type
_entity_poly.pdbx_seq_one_letter_code
_entity_poly.pdbx_strand_id
1 'polypeptide(L)'
;MVFENMVMKDVQNPIIIDQKYCPYYNCEHKYVSGVTIKDITFRNIKGTSSLPVAVMLRCGVSCQGVVLQDVDLKYKGQGGTSSKCENVKAKYVGFHQYPKPCA
;
A
#
# COMPACT_ATOMS: atom_id res chain seq x y z
N MET A 1 0.64 3.58 -14.29
CA MET A 1 1.66 4.41 -13.59
C MET A 1 2.66 3.49 -12.91
N VAL A 2 3.94 3.88 -12.84
CA VAL A 2 5.00 3.06 -12.23
C VAL A 2 5.74 3.88 -11.17
N PHE A 3 5.92 3.29 -10.00
CA PHE A 3 6.75 3.79 -8.91
C PHE A 3 7.85 2.78 -8.67
N GLU A 4 9.12 3.16 -8.80
CA GLU A 4 10.19 2.18 -8.74
C GLU A 4 11.53 2.65 -8.18
N ASN A 5 12.33 1.69 -7.73
CA ASN A 5 13.73 1.87 -7.30
C ASN A 5 13.86 2.89 -6.15
N MET A 6 13.00 2.75 -5.13
CA MET A 6 12.98 3.64 -3.97
C MET A 6 13.45 2.94 -2.70
N VAL A 7 14.21 3.66 -1.89
CA VAL A 7 14.61 3.23 -0.54
C VAL A 7 13.89 4.11 0.48
N MET A 8 13.06 3.48 1.29
CA MET A 8 12.21 4.10 2.29
C MET A 8 12.93 4.06 3.63
N LYS A 9 13.02 5.20 4.32
CA LYS A 9 13.68 5.28 5.63
C LYS A 9 12.72 5.89 6.63
N ASP A 10 12.26 5.06 7.56
CA ASP A 10 11.41 5.49 8.67
C ASP A 10 10.08 6.16 8.24
N VAL A 11 9.49 5.68 7.15
CA VAL A 11 8.23 6.21 6.59
C VAL A 11 7.04 5.53 7.23
N GLN A 12 5.95 6.24 7.57
CA GLN A 12 4.78 5.63 8.23
C GLN A 12 4.20 4.43 7.46
N ASN A 13 3.69 4.67 6.25
CA ASN A 13 3.21 3.64 5.32
C ASN A 13 3.93 3.87 3.98
N PRO A 14 5.07 3.20 3.71
CA PRO A 14 5.84 3.45 2.50
C PRO A 14 5.08 3.29 1.18
N ILE A 15 4.01 2.47 1.16
CA ILE A 15 3.08 2.38 0.03
C ILE A 15 1.66 2.63 0.53
N ILE A 16 0.99 3.64 -0.02
CA ILE A 16 -0.37 4.02 0.34
C ILE A 16 -1.24 4.33 -0.90
N ILE A 17 -2.42 3.73 -0.96
CA ILE A 17 -3.58 4.19 -1.74
C ILE A 17 -4.69 4.38 -0.72
N ASP A 18 -5.22 5.60 -0.60
CA ASP A 18 -6.31 5.90 0.32
C ASP A 18 -7.44 6.67 -0.37
N GLN A 19 -8.41 5.93 -0.91
CA GLN A 19 -9.63 6.48 -1.50
C GLN A 19 -10.75 6.71 -0.47
N LYS A 20 -10.42 6.54 0.82
CA LYS A 20 -11.23 6.94 1.97
C LYS A 20 -10.55 8.09 2.74
N TYR A 21 -9.65 8.79 2.06
CA TYR A 21 -8.91 9.90 2.64
C TYR A 21 -9.87 10.96 3.17
N CYS A 22 -9.61 11.36 4.41
CA CYS A 22 -10.38 12.38 5.08
C CYS A 22 -9.44 13.37 5.78
N PRO A 23 -9.32 14.60 5.27
CA PRO A 23 -8.45 15.61 5.84
C PRO A 23 -9.06 16.37 7.04
N TYR A 24 -10.36 16.18 7.31
CA TYR A 24 -11.09 16.90 8.35
C TYR A 24 -11.55 15.96 9.47
N TYR A 25 -11.73 16.46 10.69
CA TYR A 25 -12.11 15.64 11.84
C TYR A 25 -13.49 14.96 11.70
N ASN A 26 -14.33 15.49 10.81
CA ASN A 26 -15.77 15.27 10.78
C ASN A 26 -16.27 15.00 9.36
N CYS A 27 -15.54 14.17 8.61
CA CYS A 27 -16.11 13.50 7.45
C CYS A 27 -17.00 12.33 7.89
N GLU A 28 -18.20 12.30 7.35
CA GLU A 28 -18.98 11.07 7.35
C GLU A 28 -18.25 10.10 6.40
N HIS A 29 -17.59 9.06 6.94
CA HIS A 29 -16.98 7.97 6.16
C HIS A 29 -18.01 7.14 5.35
N LYS A 30 -19.19 7.72 5.08
CA LYS A 30 -20.28 7.18 4.27
C LYS A 30 -19.96 7.22 2.78
N TYR A 31 -19.12 8.15 2.33
CA TYR A 31 -18.77 8.31 0.92
C TYR A 31 -17.32 7.91 0.65
N VAL A 32 -17.11 7.21 -0.46
CA VAL A 32 -15.80 6.79 -0.95
C VAL A 32 -15.54 7.42 -2.31
N SER A 33 -14.28 7.58 -2.70
CA SER A 33 -13.95 8.12 -4.03
C SER A 33 -14.49 7.22 -5.15
N GLY A 34 -15.16 7.83 -6.13
CA GLY A 34 -15.61 7.18 -7.38
C GLY A 34 -14.52 7.10 -8.46
N VAL A 35 -13.30 7.59 -8.17
CA VAL A 35 -12.20 7.59 -9.13
C VAL A 35 -11.69 6.16 -9.33
N THR A 36 -11.64 5.69 -10.57
CA THR A 36 -11.04 4.38 -10.87
C THR A 36 -9.52 4.50 -10.93
N ILE A 37 -8.83 3.76 -10.08
CA ILE A 37 -7.37 3.58 -10.15
C ILE A 37 -7.09 2.28 -10.90
N LYS A 38 -6.27 2.38 -11.96
CA LYS A 38 -5.97 1.25 -12.83
C LYS A 38 -4.48 1.22 -13.24
N ASP A 39 -3.95 0.01 -13.39
CA ASP A 39 -2.62 -0.30 -13.95
C ASP A 39 -1.49 0.46 -13.23
N ILE A 40 -1.42 0.26 -11.91
CA ILE A 40 -0.39 0.84 -11.03
C ILE A 40 0.61 -0.25 -10.66
N THR A 41 1.91 0.02 -10.85
CA THR A 41 2.99 -0.88 -10.46
C THR A 41 3.91 -0.21 -9.45
N PHE A 42 4.17 -0.89 -8.34
CA PHE A 42 5.19 -0.57 -7.35
C PHE A 42 6.30 -1.60 -7.47
N ARG A 43 7.50 -1.19 -7.89
CA ARG A 43 8.60 -2.11 -8.25
C ARG A 43 9.89 -1.80 -7.50
N ASN A 44 10.53 -2.81 -6.93
CA ASN A 44 11.84 -2.67 -6.26
C ASN A 44 11.83 -1.53 -5.21
N ILE A 45 10.84 -1.56 -4.32
CA ILE A 45 10.71 -0.61 -3.20
C ILE A 45 11.17 -1.31 -1.94
N LYS A 46 12.19 -0.76 -1.28
CA LYS A 46 12.87 -1.39 -0.15
C LYS A 46 12.96 -0.45 1.05
N GLY A 47 13.21 -0.99 2.23
CA GLY A 47 13.61 -0.20 3.40
C GLY A 47 12.68 -0.38 4.59
N THR A 48 12.45 0.70 5.35
CA THR A 48 11.80 0.62 6.66
C THR A 48 10.54 1.46 6.80
N SER A 49 9.56 0.89 7.53
CA SER A 49 8.36 1.60 7.97
C SER A 49 8.42 1.96 9.45
N SER A 50 7.74 3.06 9.82
CA SER A 50 7.58 3.50 11.21
C SER A 50 6.27 3.05 11.84
N LEU A 51 5.36 2.45 11.05
CA LEU A 51 4.17 1.75 11.51
C LEU A 51 4.20 0.27 11.07
N PRO A 52 3.50 -0.65 11.79
CA PRO A 52 3.43 -2.06 11.41
C PRO A 52 2.84 -2.31 10.01
N VAL A 53 1.86 -1.50 9.60
CA VAL A 53 1.25 -1.60 8.27
C VAL A 53 2.12 -0.85 7.27
N ALA A 54 3.01 -1.52 6.55
CA ALA A 54 3.88 -0.85 5.58
C ALA A 54 3.19 -0.58 4.23
N VAL A 55 2.22 -1.42 3.87
CA VAL A 55 1.46 -1.30 2.61
C VAL A 55 -0.01 -1.16 2.94
N MET A 56 -0.63 -0.03 2.58
CA MET A 56 -2.05 0.21 2.77
C MET A 56 -2.72 0.53 1.43
N LEU A 57 -3.59 -0.34 0.95
CA LEU A 57 -4.32 -0.15 -0.31
C LEU A 57 -5.82 -0.14 -0.04
N ARG A 58 -6.39 1.03 0.20
CA ARG A 58 -7.82 1.22 0.49
C ARG A 58 -8.50 1.91 -0.68
N CYS A 59 -9.18 1.12 -1.50
CA CYS A 59 -9.89 1.62 -2.67
C CYS A 59 -11.39 1.81 -2.35
N GLY A 60 -11.97 2.86 -2.92
CA GLY A 60 -13.39 3.20 -2.81
C GLY A 60 -14.18 2.38 -3.81
N VAL A 61 -13.96 2.65 -5.11
CA VAL A 61 -14.25 1.72 -6.21
C VAL A 61 -13.08 0.77 -6.43
N SER A 62 -13.32 -0.39 -7.05
CA SER A 62 -12.30 -1.44 -7.10
C SER A 62 -11.05 -1.00 -7.88
N CYS A 63 -9.88 -1.07 -7.25
CA CYS A 63 -8.61 -0.84 -7.94
C CYS A 63 -8.26 -2.03 -8.85
N GLN A 64 -7.89 -1.75 -10.09
CA GLN A 64 -7.63 -2.77 -11.11
C GLN A 64 -6.16 -2.77 -11.54
N GLY A 65 -5.57 -3.96 -11.76
CA GLY A 65 -4.21 -4.04 -12.29
C GLY A 65 -3.13 -3.47 -11.34
N VAL A 66 -3.34 -3.55 -10.03
CA VAL A 66 -2.31 -3.15 -9.05
C VAL A 66 -1.26 -4.27 -8.95
N VAL A 67 0.02 -3.92 -9.11
CA VAL A 67 1.14 -4.84 -9.05
C VAL A 67 2.13 -4.39 -7.98
N LEU A 68 2.48 -5.29 -7.07
CA LEU A 68 3.58 -5.15 -6.11
C LEU A 68 4.67 -6.13 -6.58
N GLN A 69 5.81 -5.60 -7.01
CA GLN A 69 6.92 -6.37 -7.54
C GLN A 69 8.19 -6.08 -6.74
N ASP A 70 8.81 -7.13 -6.18
CA ASP A 70 10.08 -7.02 -5.45
C ASP A 70 10.05 -5.94 -4.35
N VAL A 71 8.94 -5.88 -3.61
CA VAL A 71 8.78 -4.95 -2.47
C VAL A 71 9.31 -5.62 -1.20
N ASP A 72 10.25 -4.99 -0.50
CA ASP A 72 10.82 -5.47 0.78
C ASP A 72 10.85 -4.35 1.82
N LEU A 73 9.75 -4.23 2.58
CA LEU A 73 9.54 -3.20 3.59
C LEU A 73 9.46 -3.82 4.98
N LYS A 74 10.21 -3.29 5.95
CA LYS A 74 10.27 -3.81 7.32
C LYS A 74 9.93 -2.73 8.35
N TYR A 75 8.98 -3.03 9.23
CA TYR A 75 8.70 -2.22 10.40
C TYR A 75 9.92 -2.17 11.31
N LYS A 76 10.32 -0.96 11.72
CA LYS A 76 11.49 -0.75 12.58
C LYS A 76 11.27 -1.13 14.05
N GLY A 77 10.02 -1.21 14.49
CA GLY A 77 9.68 -1.48 15.89
C GLY A 77 9.58 -2.97 16.21
N GLN A 78 9.10 -3.27 17.41
CA GLN A 78 8.84 -4.65 17.81
C GLN A 78 7.56 -5.17 17.14
N GLY A 79 7.65 -6.35 16.51
CA GLY A 79 6.51 -7.01 15.87
C GLY A 79 6.74 -7.30 14.40
N GLY A 80 5.65 -7.62 13.69
CA GLY A 80 5.67 -7.95 12.27
C GLY A 80 5.30 -6.77 11.38
N THR A 81 5.71 -6.84 10.11
CA THR A 81 5.23 -5.92 9.07
C THR A 81 4.06 -6.54 8.34
N SER A 82 3.03 -5.75 8.06
CA SER A 82 1.80 -6.22 7.42
C SER A 82 1.35 -5.34 6.27
N SER A 83 0.44 -5.89 5.46
CA SER A 83 -0.31 -5.17 4.46
C SER A 83 -1.79 -5.12 4.83
N LYS A 84 -2.46 -4.02 4.50
CA LYS A 84 -3.91 -3.87 4.64
C LYS A 84 -4.51 -3.49 3.29
N CYS A 85 -5.43 -4.30 2.79
CA CYS A 85 -6.11 -4.06 1.53
C CYS A 85 -7.62 -3.98 1.71
N GLU A 86 -8.26 -3.13 0.91
CA GLU A 86 -9.70 -2.98 0.82
C GLU A 86 -10.07 -2.64 -0.63
N ASN A 87 -10.99 -3.43 -1.21
CA ASN A 87 -11.46 -3.29 -2.59
C ASN A 87 -10.35 -3.26 -3.66
N VAL A 88 -9.35 -4.13 -3.51
CA VAL A 88 -8.24 -4.29 -4.46
C VAL A 88 -7.80 -5.74 -4.51
N LYS A 89 -7.46 -6.22 -5.72
CA LYS A 89 -6.76 -7.50 -5.90
C LYS A 89 -5.40 -7.19 -6.51
N ALA A 90 -4.39 -7.08 -5.65
CA ALA A 90 -3.02 -6.81 -6.09
C ALA A 90 -2.34 -8.11 -6.56
N LYS A 91 -1.57 -8.02 -7.64
CA LYS A 91 -0.67 -9.09 -8.08
C LYS A 91 0.69 -8.90 -7.41
N TYR A 92 1.20 -9.96 -6.84
CA TYR A 92 2.51 -9.99 -6.19
C TYR A 92 3.50 -10.74 -7.08
N VAL A 93 4.66 -10.16 -7.34
CA VAL A 93 5.65 -10.70 -8.29
C VAL A 93 7.06 -10.57 -7.71
N GLY A 94 7.93 -11.52 -8.02
CA GLY A 94 9.35 -11.47 -7.66
C GLY A 94 9.71 -12.31 -6.44
N PHE A 95 10.99 -12.31 -6.09
CA PHE A 95 11.55 -13.20 -5.06
C PHE A 95 11.57 -12.55 -3.68
N HIS A 96 11.68 -11.22 -3.63
CA HIS A 96 11.72 -10.45 -2.39
C HIS A 96 10.40 -9.73 -2.21
N GLN A 97 9.42 -10.42 -1.62
CA GLN A 97 8.08 -9.87 -1.38
C GLN A 97 7.77 -9.89 0.12
N TYR A 98 7.95 -8.73 0.76
CA TYR A 98 7.63 -8.48 2.16
C TYR A 98 7.17 -7.03 2.35
N PRO A 99 6.09 -6.74 3.10
CA PRO A 99 5.24 -7.66 3.86
C PRO A 99 4.47 -8.69 3.01
N LYS A 100 3.91 -9.69 3.68
CA LYS A 100 3.10 -10.74 3.04
C LYS A 100 1.94 -10.13 2.24
N PRO A 101 1.49 -10.79 1.16
CA PRO A 101 0.30 -10.40 0.44
C PRO A 101 -0.90 -10.14 1.34
N CYS A 102 -1.75 -9.20 0.92
CA CYS A 102 -3.04 -9.01 1.57
C CYS A 102 -3.85 -10.31 1.50
N ALA A 103 -4.42 -10.70 2.65
CA ALA A 103 -5.37 -11.81 2.75
C ALA A 103 -6.74 -11.39 2.20
#